data_AF-A0A1F2R1X1-F1
#
_entry.id   AF-A0A1F2R1X1-F1
#
_cell.length_a   1.000
_cell.length_b   1.000
_cell.length_c   1.000
_cell.angle_alpha   90.00
_cell.angle_beta   90.00
_cell.angle_gamma   90.00
#
_symmetry.space_group_name_H-M   'P 1'
#
loop_
_entity.id
_entity.type
_entity.pdbx_description
1 polymer ?
#
loop_
_entity_poly.entity_id
_entity_poly.type
_entity_poly.pdbx_seq_one_letter_code
_entity_poly.pdbx_strand_id
1 'polypeptide(L)'
;MTTTELEVLSVDERQLLWALREIAPSPLRDALAALLAELVDFVREPGCAEMQADGVPCPSAQAACEECRRLAAVIEDVRARLRPA
;
A
#
# COMPACT_ATOMS: atom_id res chain seq x y z
N MET A 1 -1.62 14.53 -15.83
CA MET A 1 -2.98 14.07 -15.46
C MET A 1 -3.97 15.07 -15.98
N THR A 2 -4.59 14.76 -17.11
CA THR A 2 -5.71 15.53 -17.67
C THR A 2 -6.98 15.21 -16.89
N THR A 3 -7.92 16.15 -16.79
CA THR A 3 -9.21 16.00 -16.09
C THR A 3 -9.95 14.70 -16.46
N THR A 4 -9.78 14.24 -17.69
CA THR A 4 -10.33 13.00 -18.25
C THR A 4 -9.86 11.71 -17.56
N GLU A 5 -8.64 11.67 -16.98
CA GLU A 5 -8.13 10.47 -16.29
C GLU A 5 -8.70 10.33 -14.87
N LEU A 6 -9.15 11.43 -14.26
CA LEU A 6 -9.74 11.44 -12.91
C LEU A 6 -11.21 11.00 -12.89
N GLU A 7 -11.89 11.06 -14.04
CA GLU A 7 -13.27 10.57 -14.21
C GLU A 7 -13.35 9.03 -14.13
N VAL A 8 -12.23 8.34 -14.41
CA VAL A 8 -12.13 6.86 -14.36
C VAL A 8 -11.99 6.34 -12.93
N LEU A 9 -11.56 7.19 -11.99
CA LEU A 9 -11.36 6.80 -10.59
C LEU A 9 -12.70 6.66 -9.85
N SER A 10 -12.75 5.78 -8.86
CA SER A 10 -13.81 5.74 -7.87
C SER A 10 -13.82 7.01 -7.00
N VAL A 11 -14.90 7.20 -6.23
CA VAL A 11 -15.00 8.32 -5.27
C VAL A 11 -13.86 8.25 -4.24
N ASP A 12 -13.60 7.07 -3.71
CA ASP A 12 -12.60 6.85 -2.66
C ASP A 12 -11.17 7.11 -3.18
N GLU A 13 -10.85 6.65 -4.39
CA GLU A 13 -9.56 6.91 -5.04
C GLU A 13 -9.32 8.41 -5.25
N ARG A 14 -10.35 9.14 -5.71
CA ARG A 14 -10.24 10.61 -5.85
C ARG A 14 -10.01 11.30 -4.51
N GLN A 15 -10.75 10.90 -3.46
CA GLN A 15 -10.61 11.49 -2.13
C GLN A 15 -9.20 11.28 -1.57
N LEU A 16 -8.65 10.06 -1.72
CA LEU A 16 -7.27 9.76 -1.31
C LEU A 16 -6.25 10.64 -2.05
N LEU A 17 -6.38 10.77 -3.38
CA LEU A 17 -5.47 11.59 -4.18
C LEU A 17 -5.53 13.08 -3.80
N TRP A 18 -6.72 13.60 -3.50
CA TRP A 18 -6.85 14.98 -3.03
C TRP A 18 -6.25 15.17 -1.64
N ALA A 19 -6.52 14.26 -0.70
CA ALA A 19 -5.94 14.31 0.64
C ALA A 19 -4.40 14.33 0.59
N LEU A 20 -3.77 13.51 -0.27
CA LEU A 20 -2.32 13.49 -0.44
C LEU A 20 -1.77 14.81 -1.01
N ARG A 21 -2.53 15.50 -1.87
CA ARG A 21 -2.12 16.79 -2.47
C ARG A 21 -2.17 17.95 -1.49
N GLU A 22 -3.08 17.90 -0.52
CA GLU A 22 -3.24 18.97 0.48
C GLU A 22 -2.14 18.94 1.56
N ILE A 23 -1.35 17.85 1.64
CA ILE A 23 -0.23 17.76 2.56
C ILE A 23 0.87 18.76 2.17
N ALA A 24 1.16 19.70 3.06
CA ALA A 24 2.23 20.66 2.88
C ALA A 24 3.60 19.94 2.69
N PRO A 25 4.51 20.47 1.84
CA PRO A 25 5.86 19.93 1.69
C PRO A 25 6.56 19.80 3.05
N SER A 26 7.04 18.60 3.37
CA SER A 26 7.75 18.31 4.62
C SER A 26 8.48 16.96 4.52
N PRO A 27 9.53 16.72 5.32
CA PRO A 27 10.19 15.41 5.33
C PRO A 27 9.25 14.25 5.65
N LEU A 28 8.23 14.47 6.48
CA LEU A 28 7.23 13.45 6.82
C LEU A 28 6.33 13.11 5.61
N ARG A 29 5.97 14.12 4.81
CA ARG A 29 5.24 13.91 3.56
C ARG A 29 6.05 13.05 2.59
N ASP A 30 7.34 13.35 2.44
CA ASP A 30 8.22 12.63 1.52
C ASP A 30 8.39 11.16 1.96
N ALA A 31 8.57 10.93 3.27
CA ALA A 31 8.63 9.58 3.83
C ALA A 31 7.31 8.80 3.62
N LEU A 32 6.16 9.45 3.81
CA LEU A 32 4.85 8.84 3.56
C LEU A 32 4.68 8.46 2.08
N ALA A 33 5.07 9.34 1.16
CA ALA A 33 4.97 9.08 -0.27
C ALA A 33 5.86 7.91 -0.72
N ALA A 34 7.09 7.84 -0.21
CA ALA A 34 7.99 6.72 -0.45
C ALA A 34 7.42 5.40 0.07
N LEU A 35 6.93 5.39 1.33
CA LEU A 35 6.30 4.21 1.92
C LEU A 35 5.09 3.74 1.11
N LEU A 36 4.20 4.64 0.70
CA LEU A 36 3.03 4.27 -0.10
C LEU A 36 3.43 3.66 -1.46
N ALA A 37 4.46 4.18 -2.11
CA ALA A 37 4.97 3.62 -3.36
C ALA A 37 5.51 2.19 -3.16
N GLU A 38 6.35 1.98 -2.14
CA GLU A 38 6.90 0.66 -1.81
C GLU A 38 5.80 -0.35 -1.47
N LEU A 39 4.78 0.06 -0.72
CA LEU A 39 3.63 -0.79 -0.39
C LEU A 39 2.82 -1.18 -1.63
N VAL A 40 2.57 -0.24 -2.55
CA VAL A 40 1.85 -0.50 -3.79
C VAL A 40 2.64 -1.47 -4.68
N ASP A 41 3.95 -1.27 -4.80
CA ASP A 41 4.81 -2.16 -5.59
C ASP A 41 4.83 -3.57 -5.00
N PHE A 42 4.95 -3.70 -3.67
CA PHE A 42 4.86 -5.00 -2.99
C PHE A 42 3.50 -5.68 -3.19
N VAL A 43 2.39 -4.95 -3.11
CA VAL A 43 1.05 -5.56 -3.31
C VAL A 43 0.85 -5.97 -4.76
N ARG A 44 1.39 -5.21 -5.72
CA ARG A 44 1.31 -5.50 -7.16
C ARG A 44 2.08 -6.76 -7.51
N GLU A 45 3.29 -6.89 -7.00
CA GLU A 45 4.16 -8.03 -7.22
C GLU A 45 4.76 -8.42 -5.86
N PRO A 46 4.08 -9.28 -5.08
CA PRO A 46 4.63 -9.72 -3.81
C PRO A 46 5.87 -10.55 -4.12
N GLY A 47 7.03 -9.93 -3.98
CA GLY A 47 8.35 -10.54 -4.19
C GLY A 47 8.69 -11.58 -3.13
N CYS A 48 7.78 -12.52 -2.89
CA CYS A 48 7.97 -13.66 -2.01
C CYS A 48 9.05 -14.55 -2.63
N ALA A 49 10.28 -14.35 -2.19
CA ALA A 49 11.39 -15.25 -2.44
C ALA A 49 11.25 -16.57 -1.64
N GLU A 50 10.30 -16.64 -0.70
CA GLU A 50 9.99 -17.88 -0.03
C GLU A 50 9.18 -18.81 -0.93
N MET A 51 9.72 -20.00 -1.15
CA MET A 51 8.95 -21.11 -1.68
C MET A 51 7.85 -21.43 -0.66
N GLN A 52 6.61 -21.52 -1.14
CA GLN A 52 5.56 -22.13 -0.34
C GLN A 52 5.96 -23.57 0.03
N ALA A 53 5.25 -24.21 0.96
CA ALA A 53 5.57 -25.58 1.41
C ALA A 53 5.60 -26.63 0.28
N ASP A 54 5.03 -26.30 -0.89
CA ASP A 54 5.00 -27.09 -2.12
C ASP A 54 6.12 -26.73 -3.13
N GLY A 55 6.98 -25.76 -2.82
CA GLY A 55 8.08 -25.33 -3.69
C GLY A 55 7.72 -24.26 -4.72
N VAL A 56 6.49 -23.73 -4.71
CA VAL A 56 6.01 -22.79 -5.73
C VAL A 56 6.04 -21.35 -5.21
N PRO A 57 6.47 -20.36 -6.01
CA PRO A 57 6.33 -18.95 -5.66
C PRO A 57 4.86 -18.56 -5.53
N CYS A 58 4.54 -17.65 -4.61
CA CYS A 58 3.18 -17.16 -4.48
C CYS A 58 2.70 -16.51 -5.79
N PRO A 59 1.56 -16.94 -6.36
CA PRO A 59 1.10 -16.45 -7.66
C PRO A 59 0.47 -15.05 -7.59
N SER A 60 0.12 -14.56 -6.39
CA SER A 60 -0.41 -13.22 -6.15
C SER A 60 -0.44 -12.92 -4.64
N ALA A 61 -0.71 -11.65 -4.27
CA ALA A 61 -0.79 -11.21 -2.87
C ALA A 61 -2.05 -11.71 -2.15
N GLN A 62 -2.81 -12.62 -2.77
CA GLN A 62 -4.13 -13.05 -2.30
C GLN A 62 -4.09 -14.20 -1.30
N ALA A 63 -2.92 -14.79 -0.99
CA ALA A 63 -2.88 -15.86 0.02
C ALA A 63 -1.52 -16.10 0.70
N ALA A 64 -1.42 -15.65 1.96
CA ALA A 64 -0.89 -16.41 3.08
C ALA A 64 0.58 -16.90 3.08
N CYS A 65 1.54 -16.23 2.43
CA CYS A 65 2.94 -16.40 2.83
C CYS A 65 3.26 -15.63 4.12
N GLU A 66 4.41 -15.91 4.73
CA GLU A 66 4.83 -15.24 5.95
C GLU A 66 5.04 -13.73 5.71
N GLU A 67 5.58 -13.36 4.57
CA GLU A 67 5.87 -11.98 4.19
C GLU A 67 4.59 -11.16 4.05
N CYS A 68 3.59 -11.68 3.32
CA CYS A 68 2.29 -11.02 3.20
C CYS A 68 1.59 -10.90 4.55
N ARG A 69 1.66 -11.93 5.41
CA ARG A 69 1.11 -11.86 6.79
C ARG A 69 1.84 -10.80 7.63
N ARG A 70 3.16 -10.74 7.53
CA ARG A 70 3.98 -9.78 8.26
C ARG A 70 3.66 -8.35 7.83
N LEU A 71 3.54 -8.12 6.52
CA LEU A 71 3.16 -6.80 6.02
C LEU A 71 1.75 -6.41 6.49
N ALA A 72 0.78 -7.33 6.39
CA ALA A 72 -0.58 -7.08 6.88
C ALA A 72 -0.60 -6.72 8.37
N ALA A 73 0.19 -7.43 9.19
CA ALA A 73 0.32 -7.12 10.62
C ALA A 73 0.91 -5.73 10.86
N VAL A 74 1.95 -5.33 10.12
CA VAL A 74 2.53 -3.98 10.23
C VAL A 74 1.51 -2.90 9.86
N ILE A 75 0.73 -3.10 8.80
CA ILE A 75 -0.30 -2.14 8.38
C ILE A 75 -1.37 -1.99 9.47
N GLU A 76 -1.84 -3.08 10.06
CA GLU A 76 -2.82 -3.05 11.14
C GLU A 76 -2.26 -2.42 12.42
N ASP A 77 -0.99 -2.67 12.76
CA ASP A 77 -0.31 -2.02 13.89
C ASP A 77 -0.20 -0.50 13.70
N VAL A 78 0.18 -0.05 12.49
CA VAL A 78 0.20 1.38 12.16
C VAL A 78 -1.20 1.97 12.27
N ARG A 79 -2.22 1.28 11.74
CA ARG A 79 -3.62 1.72 11.84
C ARG A 79 -4.10 1.83 13.29
N ALA A 80 -3.72 0.89 14.14
CA ALA A 80 -4.05 0.91 15.56
C ALA A 80 -3.42 2.10 16.28
N ARG A 81 -2.17 2.45 15.95
CA ARG A 81 -1.45 3.58 16.55
C ARG A 81 -1.94 4.94 16.05
N LEU A 82 -2.42 5.01 14.81
CA LEU A 82 -2.90 6.25 14.21
C LEU A 82 -4.37 6.56 14.53
N ARG A 83 -5.13 5.59 15.05
CA ARG A 83 -6.48 5.84 15.56
C ARG A 83 -6.40 6.69 16.84
N PRO A 84 -6.93 7.93 16.86
CA PRO A 84 -7.06 8.67 18.10
C PRO A 84 -8.02 7.92 19.05
N ALA A 85 -7.74 7.98 20.34
CA ALA A 85 -8.59 7.43 21.40
C ALA A 85 -10.00 8.05 21.39
#